data_AF-Q0V3Y5-F1
#
_entry.id   AF-Q0V3Y5-F1
#
_cell.length_a   1.000
_cell.length_b   1.000
_cell.length_c   1.000
_cell.angle_alpha   90.00
_cell.angle_beta   90.00
_cell.angle_gamma   90.00
#
_symmetry.space_group_name_H-M   'P 1'
#
loop_
_entity.id
_entity.type
_entity.pdbx_description
1 polymer ?
#
loop_
_entity_poly.entity_id
_entity_poly.type
_entity_poly.pdbx_seq_one_letter_code
_entity_poly.pdbx_strand_id
1 'polypeptide(L)'
;MKSEQLKFEAEQLDSIYFNQATFECAKLAAGGAIEACKAVVQGSVRNAIAIVRPPGHHAESNQPSGFCIFNNVPIATRVCQEAYPETCRKVMILDWDVHHGNGIQHAFYNDPNVLYISLHVFRGGNFYPNLPDGDLDYSGEGPGEGKNVNIPWADHGMGDAEYLYAFQEVVMPIATEFDPDLVIISAGFDAAEGDILGGCFVTPAAYGHMTHMLMRLARGKLVVCLEGGYNLRSIARSALAVTRVLMLEPPDRLQEDMPAPKDSAVYTIEQVKRQHSRYWKCMYPKHLDKSDPGYKNTHRLHEVVREWQSLRLSQDHAMTPLPLTINRTGLAQTFEHNVIATPHDATQVFFMGIGDAYAGLVDLLSNYEPDSVVECLIGFVAETTIQSIKRPTDDTIALWYHAHSKIFVKNSHFVWDPSRQLDKEDTLDAMLEAHMEDVQKLLLEKTAEYAEMNDVSSLTDDQIPATGPLRSPPALARAFTPRVRQESMSDALKSPKLPAVGFFSVPSHSPRSPRSPLKRGAIRE
;
A
#
# COMPACT_ATOMS: atom_id res chain seq x y z
N MET A 1 -28.40 -13.61 37.70
CA MET A 1 -28.64 -12.47 38.61
C MET A 1 -30.08 -11.97 38.41
N LYS A 2 -30.50 -10.82 38.94
CA LYS A 2 -31.71 -10.15 38.40
C LYS A 2 -31.42 -9.58 37.01
N SER A 3 -32.45 -9.38 36.18
CA SER A 3 -32.28 -8.88 34.80
C SER A 3 -31.59 -7.51 34.74
N GLU A 4 -31.81 -6.64 35.73
CA GLU A 4 -31.16 -5.31 35.81
C GLU A 4 -29.66 -5.43 36.08
N GLN A 5 -29.25 -6.39 36.93
CA GLN A 5 -27.84 -6.67 37.23
C GLN A 5 -27.13 -7.25 35.99
N LEU A 6 -27.79 -8.17 35.27
CA LEU A 6 -27.27 -8.73 34.02
C LEU A 6 -27.07 -7.66 32.93
N LYS A 7 -27.88 -6.60 32.90
CA LYS A 7 -27.66 -5.45 32.00
C LYS A 7 -26.48 -4.62 32.46
N PHE A 8 -26.44 -4.24 33.74
CA PHE A 8 -25.34 -3.46 34.31
C PHE A 8 -23.98 -4.15 34.14
N GLU A 9 -23.91 -5.48 34.30
CA GLU A 9 -22.70 -6.27 34.06
C GLU A 9 -22.30 -6.30 32.57
N ALA A 10 -23.27 -6.40 31.65
CA ALA A 10 -23.00 -6.33 30.21
C ALA A 10 -22.55 -4.93 29.74
N GLU A 11 -23.08 -3.86 30.35
CA GLU A 11 -22.73 -2.45 30.07
C GLU A 11 -21.27 -2.08 30.46
N GLN A 12 -20.55 -2.94 31.19
CA GLN A 12 -19.13 -2.78 31.52
C GLN A 12 -18.18 -3.62 30.64
N LEU A 13 -18.72 -4.32 29.64
CA LEU A 13 -18.01 -5.30 28.81
C LEU A 13 -18.21 -4.98 27.33
N ASP A 14 -17.28 -5.45 26.49
CA ASP A 14 -17.31 -5.14 25.06
C ASP A 14 -18.30 -6.04 24.29
N SER A 15 -19.09 -5.39 23.44
CA SER A 15 -20.04 -6.00 22.49
C SER A 15 -20.79 -7.25 22.99
N ILE A 16 -21.43 -7.17 24.17
CA ILE A 16 -22.05 -8.35 24.82
C ILE A 16 -23.44 -8.07 25.41
N TYR A 17 -24.20 -9.15 25.62
CA TYR A 17 -25.45 -9.12 26.39
C TYR A 17 -25.66 -10.43 27.16
N PHE A 18 -26.25 -10.34 28.35
CA PHE A 18 -26.59 -11.51 29.17
C PHE A 18 -28.11 -11.69 29.33
N ASN A 19 -28.54 -12.94 29.38
CA ASN A 19 -29.87 -13.33 29.85
C ASN A 19 -29.75 -14.48 30.86
N GLN A 20 -30.84 -14.80 31.57
CA GLN A 20 -30.80 -15.75 32.69
C GLN A 20 -30.44 -17.20 32.29
N ALA A 21 -30.48 -17.55 31.00
CA ALA A 21 -30.04 -18.84 30.47
C ALA A 21 -28.63 -18.80 29.84
N THR A 22 -27.99 -17.63 29.67
CA THR A 22 -26.72 -17.50 28.90
C THR A 22 -25.63 -18.46 29.38
N PHE A 23 -25.46 -18.64 30.70
CA PHE A 23 -24.45 -19.56 31.25
C PHE A 23 -24.73 -21.05 30.95
N GLU A 24 -26.01 -21.46 30.96
CA GLU A 24 -26.39 -22.82 30.59
C GLU A 24 -26.21 -23.04 29.07
N CYS A 25 -26.62 -22.08 28.25
CA CYS A 25 -26.38 -22.11 26.80
C CYS A 25 -24.89 -22.13 26.45
N ALA A 26 -24.05 -21.36 27.14
CA ALA A 26 -22.59 -21.34 26.93
C ALA A 26 -21.94 -22.70 27.24
N LYS A 27 -22.35 -23.36 28.34
CA LYS A 27 -21.91 -24.74 28.63
C LYS A 27 -22.37 -25.73 27.57
N LEU A 28 -23.60 -25.60 27.06
CA LEU A 28 -24.13 -26.45 26.00
C LEU A 28 -23.43 -26.22 24.65
N ALA A 29 -23.04 -24.98 24.33
CA ALA A 29 -22.28 -24.64 23.14
C ALA A 29 -20.88 -25.27 23.18
N ALA A 30 -20.12 -25.03 24.25
CA ALA A 30 -18.80 -25.63 24.44
C ALA A 30 -18.88 -27.16 24.50
N GLY A 31 -19.86 -27.73 25.21
CA GLY A 31 -20.12 -29.17 25.25
C GLY A 31 -20.46 -29.77 23.88
N GLY A 32 -21.23 -29.07 23.06
CA GLY A 32 -21.55 -29.48 21.69
C GLY A 32 -20.31 -29.50 20.78
N ALA A 33 -19.46 -28.48 20.87
CA ALA A 33 -18.18 -28.44 20.16
C ALA A 33 -17.23 -29.55 20.62
N ILE A 34 -17.12 -29.80 21.93
CA ILE A 34 -16.33 -30.89 22.51
C ILE A 34 -16.78 -32.25 21.95
N GLU A 35 -18.07 -32.60 22.04
CA GLU A 35 -18.53 -33.93 21.61
C GLU A 35 -18.50 -34.11 20.08
N ALA A 36 -18.71 -33.04 19.31
CA ALA A 36 -18.48 -33.07 17.86
C ALA A 36 -17.02 -33.39 17.51
N CYS A 37 -16.06 -32.74 18.18
CA CYS A 37 -14.64 -33.00 17.98
C CYS A 37 -14.23 -34.40 18.44
N LYS A 38 -14.68 -34.84 19.62
CA LYS A 38 -14.40 -36.20 20.13
C LYS A 38 -14.91 -37.28 19.18
N ALA A 39 -16.13 -37.15 18.67
CA ALA A 39 -16.71 -38.12 17.74
C ALA A 39 -15.94 -38.23 16.41
N VAL A 40 -15.40 -37.10 15.90
CA VAL A 40 -14.53 -37.07 14.72
C VAL A 40 -13.14 -37.64 15.00
N VAL A 41 -12.51 -37.27 16.13
CA VAL A 41 -11.18 -37.75 16.50
C VAL A 41 -11.16 -39.27 16.73
N GLN A 42 -12.20 -39.80 17.36
CA GLN A 42 -12.41 -41.24 17.58
C GLN A 42 -12.78 -42.00 16.30
N GLY A 43 -13.18 -41.32 15.22
CA GLY A 43 -13.66 -41.95 13.98
C GLY A 43 -15.08 -42.52 14.06
N SER A 44 -15.86 -42.15 15.08
CA SER A 44 -17.29 -42.49 15.20
C SER A 44 -18.12 -41.85 14.08
N VAL A 45 -17.67 -40.69 13.61
CA VAL A 45 -18.09 -40.04 12.36
C VAL A 45 -16.85 -39.55 11.60
N ARG A 46 -16.96 -39.32 10.29
CA ARG A 46 -15.83 -38.75 9.51
C ARG A 46 -15.60 -37.28 9.85
N ASN A 47 -16.68 -36.52 9.91
CA ASN A 47 -16.74 -35.08 10.08
C ASN A 47 -18.03 -34.71 10.84
N ALA A 48 -18.13 -33.47 11.31
CA ALA A 48 -19.28 -33.00 12.09
C ALA A 48 -19.57 -31.50 11.89
N ILE A 49 -20.79 -31.07 12.19
CA ILE A 49 -21.17 -29.66 12.33
C ILE A 49 -21.89 -29.45 13.68
N ALA A 50 -21.36 -28.52 14.47
CA ALA A 50 -21.90 -28.10 15.76
C ALA A 50 -22.67 -26.78 15.58
N ILE A 51 -23.98 -26.89 15.43
CA ILE A 51 -24.90 -25.74 15.31
C ILE A 51 -25.18 -25.20 16.72
N VAL A 52 -24.25 -24.40 17.25
CA VAL A 52 -24.23 -23.92 18.64
C VAL A 52 -24.42 -22.41 18.73
N ARG A 53 -24.97 -21.95 19.86
CA ARG A 53 -24.98 -20.54 20.30
C ARG A 53 -24.96 -20.50 21.84
N PRO A 54 -24.27 -19.56 22.50
CA PRO A 54 -23.51 -18.42 21.94
C PRO A 54 -22.26 -18.84 21.15
N PRO A 55 -21.72 -17.94 20.31
CA PRO A 55 -20.41 -18.10 19.70
C PRO A 55 -19.28 -18.11 20.77
N GLY A 56 -18.07 -18.37 20.32
CA GLY A 56 -16.87 -18.52 21.14
C GLY A 56 -15.67 -17.67 20.72
N HIS A 57 -15.41 -17.43 19.43
CA HIS A 57 -14.06 -17.04 18.94
C HIS A 57 -13.45 -15.76 19.56
N HIS A 58 -14.27 -14.76 19.94
CA HIS A 58 -13.83 -13.54 20.64
C HIS A 58 -13.60 -13.68 22.16
N ALA A 59 -14.04 -14.78 22.79
CA ALA A 59 -13.96 -14.94 24.24
C ALA A 59 -12.51 -15.19 24.69
N GLU A 60 -12.03 -14.34 25.60
CA GLU A 60 -10.69 -14.42 26.18
C GLU A 60 -10.66 -15.38 27.39
N SER A 61 -9.44 -15.75 27.79
CA SER A 61 -9.19 -16.64 28.94
C SER A 61 -9.80 -16.16 30.28
N ASN A 62 -10.10 -14.86 30.41
CA ASN A 62 -10.60 -14.21 31.61
C ASN A 62 -11.79 -13.25 31.37
N GLN A 63 -12.22 -13.03 30.12
CA GLN A 63 -13.21 -12.02 29.76
C GLN A 63 -14.07 -12.45 28.55
N PRO A 64 -15.41 -12.39 28.65
CA PRO A 64 -16.28 -12.59 27.49
C PRO A 64 -16.41 -11.28 26.68
N SER A 65 -16.44 -11.39 25.35
CA SER A 65 -16.49 -10.26 24.40
C SER A 65 -17.14 -10.69 23.08
N GLY A 66 -17.58 -9.76 22.23
CA GLY A 66 -18.05 -10.07 20.86
C GLY A 66 -19.16 -11.12 20.81
N PHE A 67 -20.17 -10.98 21.67
CA PHE A 67 -21.24 -11.97 21.95
C PHE A 67 -20.78 -13.35 22.47
N CYS A 68 -19.48 -13.59 22.59
CA CYS A 68 -18.88 -14.86 22.97
C CYS A 68 -18.72 -14.97 24.50
N ILE A 69 -19.02 -16.15 25.05
CA ILE A 69 -19.02 -16.37 26.52
C ILE A 69 -17.88 -17.29 26.95
N PHE A 70 -17.69 -18.40 26.23
CA PHE A 70 -16.60 -19.35 26.39
C PHE A 70 -16.08 -19.67 25.00
N ASN A 71 -14.76 -19.78 24.83
CA ASN A 71 -14.20 -20.00 23.50
C ASN A 71 -14.36 -21.48 23.08
N ASN A 72 -15.46 -21.77 22.37
CA ASN A 72 -15.92 -23.12 22.02
C ASN A 72 -14.81 -23.95 21.34
N VAL A 73 -14.11 -23.35 20.38
CA VAL A 73 -13.11 -24.04 19.54
C VAL A 73 -11.80 -24.34 20.28
N PRO A 74 -11.16 -23.39 21.02
CA PRO A 74 -10.02 -23.68 21.88
C PRO A 74 -10.31 -24.71 22.98
N ILE A 75 -11.49 -24.64 23.60
CA ILE A 75 -11.88 -25.61 24.64
C ILE A 75 -11.98 -27.02 24.04
N ALA A 76 -12.68 -27.18 22.90
CA ALA A 76 -12.80 -28.47 22.21
C ALA A 76 -11.43 -28.99 21.72
N THR A 77 -10.56 -28.10 21.24
CA THR A 77 -9.18 -28.41 20.83
C THR A 77 -8.36 -28.98 21.99
N ARG A 78 -8.31 -28.29 23.13
CA ARG A 78 -7.56 -28.74 24.32
C ARG A 78 -8.08 -30.06 24.85
N VAL A 79 -9.40 -30.20 24.99
CA VAL A 79 -10.03 -31.46 25.43
C VAL A 79 -9.68 -32.64 24.50
N CYS A 80 -9.57 -32.41 23.19
CA CYS A 80 -9.19 -33.48 22.25
C CYS A 80 -7.68 -33.80 22.28
N GLN A 81 -6.80 -32.79 22.46
CA GLN A 81 -5.37 -33.01 22.66
C GLN A 81 -5.08 -33.79 23.95
N GLU A 82 -5.78 -33.47 25.05
CA GLU A 82 -5.64 -34.15 26.34
C GLU A 82 -6.23 -35.58 26.33
N ALA A 83 -7.37 -35.79 25.69
CA ALA A 83 -8.04 -37.09 25.64
C ALA A 83 -7.43 -38.07 24.62
N TYR A 84 -6.80 -37.56 23.54
CA TYR A 84 -6.30 -38.38 22.43
C TYR A 84 -4.90 -37.93 21.94
N PRO A 85 -3.87 -37.81 22.81
CA PRO A 85 -2.57 -37.23 22.45
C PRO A 85 -1.83 -37.98 21.32
N GLU A 86 -2.11 -39.27 21.14
CA GLU A 86 -1.53 -40.11 20.08
C GLU A 86 -2.20 -39.95 18.70
N THR A 87 -3.39 -39.33 18.62
CA THR A 87 -4.21 -39.28 17.38
C THR A 87 -4.90 -37.94 17.11
N CYS A 88 -4.61 -36.92 17.93
CA CYS A 88 -5.08 -35.54 17.82
C CYS A 88 -4.05 -34.57 18.43
N ARG A 89 -2.79 -34.62 17.96
CA ARG A 89 -1.72 -33.75 18.48
C ARG A 89 -1.73 -32.40 17.77
N LYS A 90 -1.60 -32.42 16.43
CA LYS A 90 -1.59 -31.23 15.58
C LYS A 90 -3.03 -30.85 15.22
N VAL A 91 -3.50 -29.71 15.68
CA VAL A 91 -4.85 -29.21 15.34
C VAL A 91 -4.72 -27.95 14.48
N MET A 92 -5.44 -27.89 13.37
CA MET A 92 -5.61 -26.66 12.60
C MET A 92 -6.96 -26.05 12.94
N ILE A 93 -6.97 -24.78 13.32
CA ILE A 93 -8.17 -23.97 13.43
C ILE A 93 -8.15 -22.98 12.27
N LEU A 94 -9.17 -23.04 11.42
CA LEU A 94 -9.45 -22.00 10.44
C LEU A 94 -10.59 -21.13 10.97
N ASP A 95 -10.43 -19.82 10.94
CA ASP A 95 -11.49 -18.85 11.16
C ASP A 95 -11.83 -18.14 9.84
N TRP A 96 -13.09 -18.27 9.41
CA TRP A 96 -13.63 -17.56 8.24
C TRP A 96 -14.77 -16.59 8.61
N ASP A 97 -15.02 -16.40 9.90
CA ASP A 97 -15.82 -15.28 10.40
C ASP A 97 -15.20 -13.97 9.90
N VAL A 98 -16.03 -12.96 9.63
CA VAL A 98 -15.53 -11.68 9.10
C VAL A 98 -14.74 -10.88 10.14
N HIS A 99 -14.85 -11.23 11.42
CA HIS A 99 -14.11 -10.65 12.53
C HIS A 99 -12.91 -11.52 12.92
N HIS A 100 -11.86 -10.90 13.44
CA HIS A 100 -10.69 -11.62 13.97
C HIS A 100 -11.02 -12.29 15.31
N GLY A 101 -10.93 -13.62 15.37
CA GLY A 101 -11.09 -14.42 16.59
C GLY A 101 -9.90 -14.28 17.55
N ASN A 102 -9.72 -13.07 18.10
CA ASN A 102 -8.65 -12.71 19.04
C ASN A 102 -8.45 -13.73 20.17
N GLY A 103 -9.54 -14.24 20.76
CA GLY A 103 -9.46 -15.21 21.85
C GLY A 103 -8.93 -16.59 21.42
N ILE A 104 -9.09 -16.97 20.15
CA ILE A 104 -8.47 -18.18 19.60
C ILE A 104 -6.97 -17.94 19.41
N GLN A 105 -6.59 -16.80 18.81
CA GLN A 105 -5.21 -16.39 18.65
C GLN A 105 -4.47 -16.39 20.00
N HIS A 106 -5.00 -15.72 21.02
CA HIS A 106 -4.37 -15.62 22.34
C HIS A 106 -4.35 -16.95 23.11
N ALA A 107 -5.30 -17.87 22.88
CA ALA A 107 -5.29 -19.21 23.49
C ALA A 107 -4.18 -20.15 22.97
N PHE A 108 -3.58 -19.84 21.81
CA PHE A 108 -2.60 -20.70 21.13
C PHE A 108 -1.33 -19.98 20.65
N TYR A 109 -1.15 -18.69 20.94
CA TYR A 109 -0.09 -17.84 20.34
C TYR A 109 1.35 -18.37 20.51
N ASN A 110 1.59 -19.23 21.50
CA ASN A 110 2.88 -19.87 21.78
C ASN A 110 2.90 -21.41 21.62
N ASP A 111 1.89 -22.02 21.00
CA ASP A 111 1.78 -23.48 20.85
C ASP A 111 2.24 -23.99 19.46
N PRO A 112 3.29 -24.82 19.36
CA PRO A 112 3.76 -25.36 18.07
C PRO A 112 2.79 -26.37 17.43
N ASN A 113 1.83 -26.90 18.19
CA ASN A 113 0.91 -27.96 17.78
C ASN A 113 -0.48 -27.45 17.41
N VAL A 114 -0.76 -26.14 17.52
CA VAL A 114 -2.03 -25.56 17.06
C VAL A 114 -1.76 -24.46 16.05
N LEU A 115 -2.23 -24.65 14.82
CA LEU A 115 -2.15 -23.68 13.73
C LEU A 115 -3.46 -22.90 13.68
N TYR A 116 -3.42 -21.59 13.94
CA TYR A 116 -4.54 -20.69 13.72
C TYR A 116 -4.35 -19.94 12.40
N ILE A 117 -5.38 -19.95 11.54
CA ILE A 117 -5.45 -19.13 10.32
C ILE A 117 -6.77 -18.36 10.33
N SER A 118 -6.75 -17.04 10.11
CA SER A 118 -7.94 -16.18 10.13
C SER A 118 -8.07 -15.31 8.87
N LEU A 119 -9.26 -15.25 8.26
CA LEU A 119 -9.56 -14.45 7.07
C LEU A 119 -10.65 -13.39 7.37
N HIS A 120 -10.22 -12.27 7.94
CA HIS A 120 -11.11 -11.27 8.54
C HIS A 120 -10.93 -9.86 7.92
N VAL A 121 -11.93 -8.99 8.07
CA VAL A 121 -11.82 -7.59 7.70
C VAL A 121 -11.05 -6.83 8.79
N PHE A 122 -9.97 -6.15 8.42
CA PHE A 122 -9.06 -5.51 9.40
C PHE A 122 -9.03 -3.99 9.26
N ARG A 123 -8.86 -3.50 8.01
CA ARG A 123 -8.85 -2.06 7.67
C ARG A 123 -7.85 -1.24 8.52
N GLY A 124 -6.71 -1.82 8.87
CA GLY A 124 -5.70 -1.20 9.73
C GLY A 124 -6.16 -1.03 11.19
N GLY A 125 -6.80 -2.04 11.76
CA GLY A 125 -7.39 -2.00 13.11
C GLY A 125 -8.66 -1.14 13.23
N ASN A 126 -9.30 -0.75 12.11
CA ASN A 126 -10.49 0.10 12.12
C ASN A 126 -11.81 -0.68 12.00
N PHE A 127 -11.77 -2.01 11.88
CA PHE A 127 -12.92 -2.90 12.03
C PHE A 127 -12.84 -3.70 13.34
N TYR A 128 -13.98 -4.20 13.83
CA TYR A 128 -14.08 -4.93 15.10
C TYR A 128 -13.26 -6.24 15.06
N PRO A 129 -12.47 -6.61 16.10
CA PRO A 129 -12.44 -6.08 17.47
C PRO A 129 -11.56 -4.83 17.70
N ASN A 130 -11.09 -4.16 16.64
CA ASN A 130 -10.25 -2.95 16.71
C ASN A 130 -8.90 -3.11 17.42
N LEU A 131 -8.41 -4.35 17.54
CA LEU A 131 -7.09 -4.69 18.06
C LEU A 131 -6.02 -4.62 16.95
N PRO A 132 -4.77 -4.24 17.26
CA PRO A 132 -3.68 -4.25 16.27
C PRO A 132 -3.19 -5.67 15.98
N ASP A 133 -3.43 -6.62 16.90
CA ASP A 133 -2.94 -8.00 16.83
C ASP A 133 -3.65 -8.89 15.79
N GLY A 134 -4.67 -8.36 15.09
CA GLY A 134 -5.20 -8.94 13.86
C GLY A 134 -4.31 -8.74 12.62
N ASP A 135 -3.26 -7.91 12.67
CA ASP A 135 -2.39 -7.67 11.50
C ASP A 135 -1.49 -8.88 11.19
N LEU A 136 -0.95 -8.91 9.96
CA LEU A 136 -0.15 -10.02 9.42
C LEU A 136 1.19 -10.23 10.14
N ASP A 137 1.73 -9.18 10.77
CA ASP A 137 3.00 -9.27 11.52
C ASP A 137 2.88 -10.14 12.80
N TYR A 138 1.67 -10.38 13.30
CA TYR A 138 1.40 -11.17 14.51
C TYR A 138 1.43 -12.68 14.22
N SER A 139 2.63 -13.20 13.96
CA SER A 139 2.85 -14.57 13.50
C SER A 139 3.02 -15.63 14.61
N GLY A 140 2.71 -15.32 15.87
CA GLY A 140 2.97 -16.19 17.05
C GLY A 140 4.28 -15.86 17.76
N GLU A 141 4.51 -16.44 18.94
CA GLU A 141 5.71 -16.19 19.76
C GLU A 141 6.42 -17.48 20.24
N GLY A 142 7.76 -17.44 20.32
CA GLY A 142 8.56 -18.53 20.86
C GLY A 142 8.28 -19.86 20.15
N PRO A 143 7.88 -20.94 20.87
CA PRO A 143 7.53 -22.20 20.23
C PRO A 143 6.36 -22.12 19.23
N GLY A 144 5.48 -21.11 19.35
CA GLY A 144 4.36 -20.87 18.43
C GLY A 144 4.70 -20.04 17.20
N GLU A 145 5.96 -19.63 17.01
CA GLU A 145 6.34 -18.80 15.86
C GLU A 145 6.00 -19.45 14.50
N GLY A 146 5.30 -18.68 13.68
CA GLY A 146 4.74 -19.10 12.41
C GLY A 146 3.43 -19.89 12.50
N LYS A 147 2.89 -20.17 13.69
CA LYS A 147 1.62 -20.93 13.88
C LYS A 147 0.38 -20.05 14.02
N ASN A 148 0.56 -18.74 14.10
CA ASN A 148 -0.51 -17.78 13.87
C ASN A 148 -0.40 -17.20 12.45
N VAL A 149 -1.48 -17.18 11.68
CA VAL A 149 -1.51 -16.68 10.29
C VAL A 149 -2.75 -15.80 10.09
N ASN A 150 -2.57 -14.48 10.19
CA ASN A 150 -3.63 -13.52 9.90
C ASN A 150 -3.64 -13.17 8.40
N ILE A 151 -4.84 -13.13 7.81
CA ILE A 151 -5.09 -12.59 6.46
C ILE A 151 -5.98 -11.36 6.61
N PRO A 152 -5.39 -10.19 6.95
CA PRO A 152 -6.14 -8.97 7.23
C PRO A 152 -6.61 -8.29 5.94
N TRP A 153 -7.90 -8.35 5.63
CA TRP A 153 -8.45 -7.63 4.48
C TRP A 153 -8.40 -6.12 4.73
N ALA A 154 -7.79 -5.40 3.78
CA ALA A 154 -7.65 -3.94 3.84
C ALA A 154 -8.99 -3.19 3.75
N ASP A 155 -10.01 -3.81 3.15
CA ASP A 155 -11.32 -3.23 2.87
C ASP A 155 -12.44 -4.29 2.94
N HIS A 156 -13.69 -3.80 2.92
CA HIS A 156 -14.89 -4.63 2.79
C HIS A 156 -15.13 -5.14 1.35
N GLY A 157 -16.17 -5.95 1.19
CA GLY A 157 -16.68 -6.37 -0.11
C GLY A 157 -15.83 -7.42 -0.80
N MET A 158 -14.99 -8.16 -0.07
CA MET A 158 -14.30 -9.33 -0.59
C MET A 158 -15.33 -10.44 -0.84
N GLY A 159 -15.14 -11.27 -1.86
CA GLY A 159 -16.05 -12.34 -2.22
C GLY A 159 -15.33 -13.63 -2.60
N ASP A 160 -15.98 -14.43 -3.44
CA ASP A 160 -15.51 -15.76 -3.86
C ASP A 160 -14.09 -15.73 -4.42
N ALA A 161 -13.77 -14.75 -5.26
CA ALA A 161 -12.46 -14.62 -5.89
C ALA A 161 -11.35 -14.43 -4.85
N GLU A 162 -11.51 -13.50 -3.91
CA GLU A 162 -10.51 -13.21 -2.87
C GLU A 162 -10.34 -14.36 -1.87
N TYR A 163 -11.44 -14.94 -1.39
CA TYR A 163 -11.38 -16.04 -0.43
C TYR A 163 -10.78 -17.31 -1.06
N LEU A 164 -11.15 -17.64 -2.30
CA LEU A 164 -10.57 -18.80 -3.00
C LEU A 164 -9.10 -18.58 -3.40
N TYR A 165 -8.71 -17.34 -3.73
CA TYR A 165 -7.32 -16.98 -3.97
C TYR A 165 -6.48 -17.13 -2.70
N ALA A 166 -6.95 -16.60 -1.55
CA ALA A 166 -6.30 -16.79 -0.26
C ALA A 166 -6.16 -18.28 0.12
N PHE A 167 -7.19 -19.07 -0.17
CA PHE A 167 -7.17 -20.52 0.07
C PHE A 167 -6.10 -21.24 -0.75
N GLN A 168 -5.98 -20.90 -2.05
CA GLN A 168 -5.02 -21.53 -2.95
C GLN A 168 -3.58 -21.08 -2.68
N GLU A 169 -3.37 -19.80 -2.36
CA GLU A 169 -2.05 -19.19 -2.25
C GLU A 169 -1.45 -19.20 -0.83
N VAL A 170 -2.28 -19.33 0.23
CA VAL A 170 -1.84 -19.28 1.64
C VAL A 170 -2.39 -20.44 2.46
N VAL A 171 -3.71 -20.56 2.59
CA VAL A 171 -4.34 -21.47 3.57
C VAL A 171 -4.00 -22.93 3.28
N MET A 172 -4.26 -23.41 2.07
CA MET A 172 -4.06 -24.83 1.73
C MET A 172 -2.58 -25.23 1.64
N PRO A 173 -1.65 -24.41 1.09
CA PRO A 173 -0.22 -24.70 1.17
C PRO A 173 0.29 -24.82 2.61
N ILE A 174 -0.01 -23.85 3.49
CA ILE A 174 0.41 -23.88 4.90
C ILE A 174 -0.21 -25.07 5.63
N ALA A 175 -1.51 -25.30 5.45
CA ALA A 175 -2.22 -26.43 6.07
C ALA A 175 -1.67 -27.79 5.63
N THR A 176 -1.26 -27.91 4.35
CA THR A 176 -0.66 -29.15 3.81
C THR A 176 0.76 -29.36 4.33
N GLU A 177 1.55 -28.30 4.55
CA GLU A 177 2.86 -28.40 5.20
C GLU A 177 2.75 -28.67 6.71
N PHE A 178 1.68 -28.21 7.37
CA PHE A 178 1.41 -28.49 8.77
C PHE A 178 0.94 -29.93 9.03
N ASP A 179 0.17 -30.50 8.09
CA ASP A 179 -0.35 -31.88 8.16
C ASP A 179 -1.15 -32.14 9.46
N PRO A 180 -2.29 -31.46 9.69
CA PRO A 180 -3.04 -31.58 10.94
C PRO A 180 -3.70 -32.96 11.13
N ASP A 181 -3.79 -33.41 12.39
CA ASP A 181 -4.54 -34.61 12.82
C ASP A 181 -6.06 -34.36 12.92
N LEU A 182 -6.45 -33.09 13.11
CA LEU A 182 -7.82 -32.59 13.16
C LEU A 182 -7.87 -31.17 12.58
N VAL A 183 -8.90 -30.88 11.78
CA VAL A 183 -9.23 -29.51 11.37
C VAL A 183 -10.54 -29.09 12.01
N ILE A 184 -10.58 -27.89 12.58
CA ILE A 184 -11.79 -27.23 13.09
C ILE A 184 -11.99 -25.92 12.32
N ILE A 185 -13.20 -25.67 11.84
CA ILE A 185 -13.61 -24.39 11.28
C ILE A 185 -14.39 -23.63 12.34
N SER A 186 -13.83 -22.50 12.78
CA SER A 186 -14.53 -21.39 13.42
C SER A 186 -15.36 -20.71 12.32
N ALA A 187 -16.66 -21.00 12.30
CA ALA A 187 -17.49 -20.86 11.11
C ALA A 187 -18.56 -19.79 11.27
N GLY A 188 -18.14 -18.53 11.16
CA GLY A 188 -19.04 -17.40 10.93
C GLY A 188 -19.65 -17.41 9.52
N PHE A 189 -20.79 -16.75 9.36
CA PHE A 189 -21.45 -16.55 8.07
C PHE A 189 -21.85 -15.08 7.83
N ASP A 190 -21.09 -14.14 8.39
CA ASP A 190 -21.17 -12.68 8.21
C ASP A 190 -20.21 -12.13 7.14
N ALA A 191 -19.23 -12.92 6.69
CA ALA A 191 -18.54 -12.66 5.43
C ALA A 191 -19.43 -12.96 4.19
N ALA A 192 -20.61 -13.56 4.41
CA ALA A 192 -21.50 -14.04 3.36
C ALA A 192 -22.31 -12.92 2.66
N GLU A 193 -22.69 -13.17 1.41
CA GLU A 193 -23.52 -12.24 0.62
C GLU A 193 -24.75 -11.74 1.38
N GLY A 194 -24.89 -10.42 1.48
CA GLY A 194 -26.03 -9.76 2.10
C GLY A 194 -26.01 -9.69 3.63
N ASP A 195 -24.92 -10.09 4.31
CA ASP A 195 -24.72 -9.65 5.69
C ASP A 195 -24.22 -8.19 5.72
N ILE A 196 -24.84 -7.38 6.59
CA ILE A 196 -24.60 -5.93 6.65
C ILE A 196 -23.49 -5.52 7.64
N LEU A 197 -23.04 -6.43 8.51
CA LEU A 197 -21.98 -6.13 9.48
C LEU A 197 -20.60 -6.43 8.90
N GLY A 198 -20.43 -7.60 8.29
CA GLY A 198 -19.19 -7.93 7.57
C GLY A 198 -19.01 -7.15 6.26
N GLY A 199 -20.11 -6.90 5.55
CA GLY A 199 -20.10 -6.15 4.29
C GLY A 199 -19.30 -6.83 3.17
N CYS A 200 -19.19 -8.16 3.21
CA CYS A 200 -18.55 -8.99 2.20
C CYS A 200 -19.58 -9.74 1.34
N PHE A 201 -19.11 -10.43 0.31
CA PHE A 201 -19.92 -11.03 -0.76
C PHE A 201 -19.57 -12.49 -1.03
N VAL A 202 -19.18 -13.25 0.00
CA VAL A 202 -18.86 -14.69 -0.15
C VAL A 202 -20.16 -15.47 -0.37
N THR A 203 -20.28 -16.18 -1.48
CA THR A 203 -21.47 -16.95 -1.82
C THR A 203 -21.51 -18.28 -1.06
N PRO A 204 -22.70 -18.89 -0.90
CA PRO A 204 -22.82 -20.25 -0.38
C PRO A 204 -21.97 -21.28 -1.15
N ALA A 205 -21.76 -21.08 -2.47
CA ALA A 205 -20.92 -21.96 -3.26
C ALA A 205 -19.45 -21.89 -2.81
N ALA A 206 -18.89 -20.69 -2.59
CA ALA A 206 -17.53 -20.54 -2.09
C ALA A 206 -17.32 -21.20 -0.72
N TYR A 207 -18.27 -21.08 0.23
CA TYR A 207 -18.21 -21.83 1.49
C TYR A 207 -18.17 -23.36 1.27
N GLY A 208 -18.91 -23.87 0.28
CA GLY A 208 -18.82 -25.26 -0.16
C GLY A 208 -17.43 -25.64 -0.71
N HIS A 209 -16.85 -24.81 -1.59
CA HIS A 209 -15.50 -25.05 -2.14
C HIS A 209 -14.40 -24.99 -1.07
N MET A 210 -14.46 -24.00 -0.18
CA MET A 210 -13.56 -23.87 0.98
C MET A 210 -13.62 -25.13 1.86
N THR A 211 -14.84 -25.60 2.19
CA THR A 211 -15.04 -26.86 2.93
C THR A 211 -14.42 -28.06 2.19
N HIS A 212 -14.64 -28.16 0.88
CA HIS A 212 -14.16 -29.27 0.05
C HIS A 212 -12.63 -29.32 -0.05
N MET A 213 -11.96 -28.17 -0.02
CA MET A 213 -10.48 -28.11 0.06
C MET A 213 -9.99 -28.64 1.41
N LEU A 214 -10.57 -28.16 2.52
CA LEU A 214 -10.18 -28.54 3.88
C LEU A 214 -10.43 -30.02 4.19
N MET A 215 -11.48 -30.63 3.62
CA MET A 215 -11.77 -32.07 3.78
C MET A 215 -10.70 -33.02 3.21
N ARG A 216 -9.68 -32.49 2.52
CA ARG A 216 -8.50 -33.27 2.07
C ARG A 216 -7.44 -33.43 3.16
N LEU A 217 -7.43 -32.52 4.14
CA LEU A 217 -6.56 -32.52 5.31
C LEU A 217 -7.07 -33.53 6.35
N ALA A 218 -6.22 -33.89 7.33
CA ALA A 218 -6.60 -34.74 8.49
C ALA A 218 -7.35 -36.04 8.14
N ARG A 219 -7.17 -36.57 6.92
CA ARG A 219 -7.91 -37.72 6.35
C ARG A 219 -9.45 -37.52 6.37
N GLY A 220 -9.90 -36.27 6.29
CA GLY A 220 -11.31 -35.88 6.36
C GLY A 220 -11.85 -35.61 7.76
N LYS A 221 -11.01 -35.67 8.82
CA LYS A 221 -11.38 -35.26 10.19
C LYS A 221 -11.58 -33.74 10.26
N LEU A 222 -12.80 -33.31 9.94
CA LEU A 222 -13.21 -31.90 9.90
C LEU A 222 -14.40 -31.66 10.83
N VAL A 223 -14.33 -30.62 11.65
CA VAL A 223 -15.44 -30.15 12.49
C VAL A 223 -15.77 -28.71 12.13
N VAL A 224 -17.04 -28.37 12.01
CA VAL A 224 -17.52 -27.01 11.74
C VAL A 224 -18.28 -26.51 12.97
N CYS A 225 -17.81 -25.45 13.63
CA CYS A 225 -18.45 -24.84 14.79
C CYS A 225 -19.08 -23.51 14.39
N LEU A 226 -20.38 -23.34 14.60
CA LEU A 226 -21.08 -22.10 14.24
C LEU A 226 -20.66 -20.93 15.15
N GLU A 227 -20.26 -19.82 14.53
CA GLU A 227 -19.83 -18.58 15.22
C GLU A 227 -20.77 -17.41 14.86
N GLY A 228 -20.29 -16.38 14.15
CA GLY A 228 -21.06 -15.21 13.71
C GLY A 228 -21.97 -15.42 12.49
N GLY A 229 -22.43 -14.31 11.91
CA GLY A 229 -23.50 -14.27 10.91
C GLY A 229 -24.83 -13.72 11.47
N TYR A 230 -25.39 -12.73 10.77
CA TYR A 230 -26.54 -11.94 11.23
C TYR A 230 -27.68 -11.88 10.20
N ASN A 231 -27.41 -12.10 8.91
CA ASN A 231 -28.45 -12.36 7.91
C ASN A 231 -28.90 -13.84 7.94
N LEU A 232 -30.08 -14.08 8.52
CA LEU A 232 -30.69 -15.42 8.65
C LEU A 232 -30.78 -16.22 7.33
N ARG A 233 -30.91 -15.56 6.17
CA ARG A 233 -30.97 -16.26 4.86
C ARG A 233 -29.58 -16.66 4.38
N SER A 234 -28.58 -15.80 4.57
CA SER A 234 -27.20 -16.05 4.20
C SER A 234 -26.61 -17.18 5.05
N ILE A 235 -26.78 -17.12 6.38
CA ILE A 235 -26.42 -18.18 7.33
C ILE A 235 -27.03 -19.52 6.88
N ALA A 236 -28.35 -19.58 6.67
CA ALA A 236 -29.04 -20.82 6.33
C ALA A 236 -28.61 -21.42 4.99
N ARG A 237 -28.25 -20.59 4.00
CA ARG A 237 -27.75 -21.04 2.69
C ARG A 237 -26.30 -21.53 2.78
N SER A 238 -25.41 -20.74 3.39
CA SER A 238 -23.99 -21.08 3.50
C SER A 238 -23.78 -22.31 4.40
N ALA A 239 -24.45 -22.39 5.55
CA ALA A 239 -24.41 -23.58 6.41
C ALA A 239 -24.95 -24.83 5.71
N LEU A 240 -25.98 -24.70 4.85
CA LEU A 240 -26.47 -25.81 4.03
C LEU A 240 -25.43 -26.27 2.99
N ALA A 241 -24.78 -25.33 2.29
CA ALA A 241 -23.74 -25.66 1.31
C ALA A 241 -22.52 -26.35 1.96
N VAL A 242 -22.08 -25.88 3.13
CA VAL A 242 -21.07 -26.55 3.96
C VAL A 242 -21.54 -27.97 4.32
N THR A 243 -22.77 -28.11 4.84
CA THR A 243 -23.32 -29.41 5.29
C THR A 243 -23.43 -30.43 4.14
N ARG A 244 -23.84 -30.00 2.94
CA ARG A 244 -23.84 -30.84 1.73
C ARG A 244 -22.46 -31.42 1.43
N VAL A 245 -21.43 -30.57 1.46
CA VAL A 245 -20.04 -30.99 1.20
C VAL A 245 -19.52 -31.92 2.30
N LEU A 246 -19.90 -31.70 3.57
CA LEU A 246 -19.62 -32.65 4.66
C LEU A 246 -20.27 -34.03 4.38
N MET A 247 -21.48 -34.06 3.82
CA MET A 247 -22.19 -35.28 3.38
C MET A 247 -21.65 -35.88 2.06
N LEU A 248 -20.55 -35.34 1.51
CA LEU A 248 -19.90 -35.78 0.26
C LEU A 248 -20.70 -35.46 -1.03
N GLU A 249 -21.69 -34.57 -0.96
CA GLU A 249 -22.22 -33.93 -2.18
C GLU A 249 -21.13 -33.03 -2.80
N PRO A 250 -21.04 -32.93 -4.15
CA PRO A 250 -20.14 -31.98 -4.77
C PRO A 250 -20.55 -30.54 -4.44
N PRO A 251 -19.60 -29.60 -4.24
CA PRO A 251 -19.93 -28.20 -4.04
C PRO A 251 -20.63 -27.63 -5.29
N ASP A 252 -21.59 -26.72 -5.05
CA ASP A 252 -22.29 -25.99 -6.11
C ASP A 252 -21.29 -25.22 -7.01
N ARG A 253 -21.66 -24.96 -8.28
CA ARG A 253 -20.79 -24.21 -9.20
C ARG A 253 -20.62 -22.76 -8.73
N LEU A 254 -19.40 -22.27 -8.84
CA LEU A 254 -19.10 -20.83 -8.79
C LEU A 254 -19.67 -20.13 -10.04
N GLN A 255 -19.77 -18.81 -9.99
CA GLN A 255 -20.23 -18.00 -11.13
C GLN A 255 -19.23 -18.10 -12.30
N GLU A 256 -19.73 -18.28 -13.52
CA GLU A 256 -18.89 -18.45 -14.73
C GLU A 256 -18.23 -17.13 -15.15
N ASP A 257 -18.80 -16.00 -14.72
CA ASP A 257 -18.35 -14.61 -14.87
C ASP A 257 -17.70 -14.02 -13.60
N MET A 258 -17.23 -14.87 -12.68
CA MET A 258 -16.53 -14.45 -11.46
C MET A 258 -15.32 -13.54 -11.80
N PRO A 259 -15.22 -12.33 -11.20
CA PRO A 259 -14.13 -11.41 -11.50
C PRO A 259 -12.79 -11.90 -10.96
N ALA A 260 -11.70 -11.32 -11.47
CA ALA A 260 -10.38 -11.49 -10.86
C ALA A 260 -10.38 -10.88 -9.43
N PRO A 261 -9.60 -11.44 -8.48
CA PRO A 261 -9.47 -10.87 -7.15
C PRO A 261 -8.98 -9.42 -7.20
N LYS A 262 -9.53 -8.54 -6.35
CA LYS A 262 -9.11 -7.12 -6.27
C LYS A 262 -7.60 -6.98 -6.02
N ASP A 263 -6.98 -5.98 -6.64
CA ASP A 263 -5.56 -5.66 -6.43
C ASP A 263 -5.20 -5.45 -4.95
N SER A 264 -6.10 -4.93 -4.11
CA SER A 264 -5.88 -4.80 -2.66
C SER A 264 -5.84 -6.13 -1.92
N ALA A 265 -6.65 -7.12 -2.34
CA ALA A 265 -6.61 -8.47 -1.80
C ALA A 265 -5.38 -9.23 -2.28
N VAL A 266 -5.00 -9.08 -3.56
CA VAL A 266 -3.74 -9.62 -4.09
C VAL A 266 -2.54 -9.05 -3.33
N TYR A 267 -2.53 -7.73 -3.05
CA TYR A 267 -1.48 -7.08 -2.28
C TYR A 267 -1.41 -7.56 -0.82
N THR A 268 -2.55 -7.73 -0.13
CA THR A 268 -2.62 -8.35 1.21
C THR A 268 -1.99 -9.75 1.17
N ILE A 269 -2.41 -10.60 0.22
CA ILE A 269 -1.92 -11.97 0.10
C ILE A 269 -0.42 -12.01 -0.23
N GLU A 270 0.09 -11.09 -1.04
CA GLU A 270 1.54 -10.96 -1.22
C GLU A 270 2.29 -10.61 0.07
N GLN A 271 1.78 -9.70 0.91
CA GLN A 271 2.45 -9.34 2.17
C GLN A 271 2.40 -10.51 3.17
N VAL A 272 1.25 -11.19 3.29
CA VAL A 272 1.09 -12.41 4.10
C VAL A 272 2.08 -13.49 3.63
N LYS A 273 2.19 -13.77 2.33
CA LYS A 273 3.17 -14.72 1.78
C LYS A 273 4.61 -14.33 2.10
N ARG A 274 4.97 -13.05 1.96
CA ARG A 274 6.31 -12.53 2.26
C ARG A 274 6.65 -12.70 3.75
N GLN A 275 5.75 -12.35 4.66
CA GLN A 275 5.92 -12.54 6.11
C GLN A 275 6.06 -14.03 6.47
N HIS A 276 5.12 -14.87 6.02
CA HIS A 276 5.11 -16.30 6.36
C HIS A 276 6.18 -17.14 5.63
N SER A 277 6.84 -16.59 4.60
CA SER A 277 7.98 -17.21 3.92
C SER A 277 9.17 -17.55 4.82
N ARG A 278 9.29 -16.87 5.97
CA ARG A 278 10.29 -17.13 7.02
C ARG A 278 10.05 -18.46 7.74
N TYR A 279 8.78 -18.83 7.94
CA TYR A 279 8.37 -19.94 8.81
C TYR A 279 7.95 -21.20 8.04
N TRP A 280 7.43 -21.03 6.81
CA TRP A 280 6.87 -22.11 5.99
C TRP A 280 7.66 -22.29 4.69
N LYS A 281 7.98 -23.54 4.34
CA LYS A 281 8.75 -23.87 3.13
C LYS A 281 7.96 -23.55 1.87
N CYS A 282 6.64 -23.82 1.85
CA CYS A 282 5.74 -23.56 0.73
C CYS A 282 5.55 -22.07 0.38
N MET A 283 5.78 -21.14 1.31
CA MET A 283 5.56 -19.71 1.09
C MET A 283 6.72 -19.02 0.35
N TYR A 284 6.42 -18.34 -0.77
CA TYR A 284 7.38 -17.62 -1.61
C TYR A 284 6.83 -16.25 -2.06
N PRO A 285 7.68 -15.25 -2.38
CA PRO A 285 9.15 -15.29 -2.36
C PRO A 285 9.71 -15.36 -0.93
N LYS A 286 10.95 -15.87 -0.78
CA LYS A 286 11.61 -15.93 0.53
C LYS A 286 12.05 -14.54 0.99
N HIS A 287 11.71 -14.20 2.23
CA HIS A 287 12.12 -12.96 2.87
C HIS A 287 13.64 -12.90 3.03
N LEU A 288 14.27 -11.96 2.31
CA LEU A 288 15.68 -11.62 2.50
C LEU A 288 15.85 -10.81 3.78
N ASP A 289 16.54 -11.38 4.76
CA ASP A 289 16.84 -10.66 6.01
C ASP A 289 17.93 -9.59 5.77
N LYS A 290 17.72 -8.40 6.34
CA LYS A 290 18.69 -7.30 6.33
C LYS A 290 19.85 -7.54 7.29
N SER A 291 19.74 -8.55 8.17
CA SER A 291 20.85 -9.02 9.01
C SER A 291 21.90 -9.84 8.23
N ASP A 292 21.55 -10.35 7.04
CA ASP A 292 22.43 -11.18 6.21
C ASP A 292 23.75 -10.44 5.92
N PRO A 293 24.93 -11.07 6.12
CA PRO A 293 26.23 -10.46 5.83
C PRO A 293 26.35 -9.92 4.39
N GLY A 294 25.68 -10.57 3.42
CA GLY A 294 25.60 -10.14 2.03
C GLY A 294 24.75 -8.88 1.82
N TYR A 295 23.71 -8.65 2.63
CA TYR A 295 22.84 -7.47 2.50
C TYR A 295 23.62 -6.16 2.65
N LYS A 296 24.64 -6.13 3.53
CA LYS A 296 25.54 -4.98 3.69
C LYS A 296 26.39 -4.64 2.46
N ASN A 297 26.52 -5.59 1.54
CA ASN A 297 27.22 -5.45 0.27
C ASN A 297 26.24 -5.32 -0.92
N THR A 298 24.94 -5.12 -0.66
CA THR A 298 23.96 -4.83 -1.71
C THR A 298 23.81 -3.33 -1.93
N HIS A 299 23.73 -2.93 -3.19
CA HIS A 299 23.44 -1.56 -3.62
C HIS A 299 21.98 -1.48 -4.09
N ARG A 300 21.36 -0.30 -4.02
CA ARG A 300 20.00 -0.12 -4.56
C ARG A 300 20.08 -0.10 -6.07
N LEU A 301 19.11 -0.75 -6.75
CA LEU A 301 19.15 -0.86 -8.21
C LEU A 301 19.21 0.51 -8.92
N HIS A 302 18.59 1.55 -8.37
CA HIS A 302 18.68 2.91 -8.93
C HIS A 302 20.07 3.54 -8.81
N GLU A 303 20.85 3.20 -7.77
CA GLU A 303 22.23 3.68 -7.62
C GLU A 303 23.10 3.06 -8.73
N VAL A 304 23.00 1.73 -8.90
CA VAL A 304 23.73 0.96 -9.94
C VAL A 304 23.34 1.41 -11.35
N VAL A 305 22.05 1.60 -11.62
CA VAL A 305 21.56 2.07 -12.92
C VAL A 305 22.04 3.49 -13.21
N ARG A 306 22.03 4.39 -12.22
CA ARG A 306 22.45 5.78 -12.44
C ARG A 306 23.97 5.92 -12.58
N GLU A 307 24.76 5.18 -11.80
CA GLU A 307 26.21 5.09 -11.97
C GLU A 307 26.56 4.62 -13.39
N TRP A 308 25.91 3.56 -13.87
CA TRP A 308 26.09 3.04 -15.23
C TRP A 308 25.68 4.05 -16.32
N GLN A 309 24.55 4.73 -16.16
CA GLN A 309 24.11 5.80 -17.07
C GLN A 309 25.12 6.95 -17.10
N SER A 310 25.60 7.39 -15.94
CA SER A 310 26.60 8.46 -15.84
C SER A 310 27.92 8.06 -16.50
N LEU A 311 28.37 6.81 -16.33
CA LEU A 311 29.58 6.30 -16.98
C LEU A 311 29.44 6.29 -18.51
N ARG A 312 28.28 5.85 -19.02
CA ARG A 312 27.97 5.84 -20.46
C ARG A 312 27.96 7.24 -21.05
N LEU A 313 27.17 8.14 -20.49
CA LEU A 313 27.05 9.52 -20.98
C LEU A 313 28.38 10.30 -20.86
N SER A 314 29.28 9.89 -19.95
CA SER A 314 30.65 10.41 -19.89
C SER A 314 31.55 9.87 -21.01
N GLN A 315 31.44 8.58 -21.34
CA GLN A 315 32.20 7.96 -22.44
C GLN A 315 31.73 8.41 -23.82
N ASP A 316 30.41 8.45 -24.01
CA ASP A 316 29.78 8.63 -25.32
C ASP A 316 29.54 10.12 -25.68
N HIS A 317 29.40 11.00 -24.67
CA HIS A 317 29.07 12.43 -24.86
C HIS A 317 29.89 13.41 -24.00
N ALA A 318 30.97 12.96 -23.34
CA ALA A 318 31.82 13.78 -22.48
C ALA A 318 31.09 14.51 -21.33
N MET A 319 29.93 14.00 -20.90
CA MET A 319 29.21 14.56 -19.76
C MET A 319 29.91 14.23 -18.43
N THR A 320 29.82 15.11 -17.45
CA THR A 320 30.39 14.89 -16.11
C THR A 320 29.34 15.10 -15.01
N PRO A 321 29.41 14.35 -13.89
CA PRO A 321 28.59 14.64 -12.72
C PRO A 321 28.84 16.04 -12.17
N LEU A 322 27.77 16.79 -11.90
CA LEU A 322 27.89 18.07 -11.20
C LEU A 322 27.84 17.84 -9.67
N PRO A 323 28.85 18.31 -8.91
CA PRO A 323 28.92 18.05 -7.48
C PRO A 323 27.85 18.84 -6.70
N LEU A 324 26.73 18.18 -6.41
CA LEU A 324 25.62 18.74 -5.63
C LEU A 324 25.93 18.75 -4.13
N THR A 325 26.14 19.92 -3.54
CA THR A 325 26.27 20.09 -2.08
C THR A 325 24.92 19.94 -1.37
N ILE A 326 24.47 18.70 -1.19
CA ILE A 326 23.22 18.39 -0.48
C ILE A 326 23.47 18.39 1.03
N ASN A 327 22.95 19.41 1.71
CA ASN A 327 23.03 19.59 3.18
C ASN A 327 22.08 18.62 3.95
N ARG A 328 22.09 17.33 3.60
CA ARG A 328 21.44 16.24 4.34
C ARG A 328 22.34 15.00 4.31
N THR A 329 22.82 14.59 5.48
CA THR A 329 23.63 13.38 5.67
C THR A 329 22.91 12.14 5.15
N GLY A 330 23.64 11.27 4.45
CA GLY A 330 23.11 10.04 3.84
C GLY A 330 22.34 10.23 2.53
N LEU A 331 21.85 11.43 2.20
CA LEU A 331 21.17 11.69 0.92
C LEU A 331 22.12 12.08 -0.22
N ALA A 332 23.27 12.68 0.08
CA ALA A 332 24.19 13.19 -0.95
C ALA A 332 24.66 12.11 -1.95
N GLN A 333 25.05 10.92 -1.47
CA GLN A 333 25.53 9.83 -2.32
C GLN A 333 24.47 9.33 -3.31
N THR A 334 23.20 9.22 -2.88
CA THR A 334 22.08 8.80 -3.75
C THR A 334 21.82 9.79 -4.90
N PHE A 335 22.36 11.01 -4.83
CA PHE A 335 22.23 12.04 -5.86
C PHE A 335 23.53 12.38 -6.60
N GLU A 336 24.65 11.74 -6.25
CA GLU A 336 25.99 12.05 -6.78
C GLU A 336 26.10 11.87 -8.30
N HIS A 337 25.30 10.94 -8.87
CA HIS A 337 25.20 10.72 -10.32
C HIS A 337 23.88 11.21 -10.93
N ASN A 338 22.98 11.84 -10.14
CA ASN A 338 21.67 12.26 -10.65
C ASN A 338 21.77 13.46 -11.60
N VAL A 339 22.63 14.45 -11.30
CA VAL A 339 22.84 15.61 -12.18
C VAL A 339 24.17 15.47 -12.91
N ILE A 340 24.11 15.53 -14.24
CA ILE A 340 25.23 15.42 -15.18
C ILE A 340 25.09 16.52 -16.23
N ALA A 341 26.20 17.09 -16.70
CA ALA A 341 26.21 18.18 -17.68
C ALA A 341 27.39 18.07 -18.65
N THR A 342 27.28 18.75 -19.80
CA THR A 342 28.42 19.03 -20.69
C THR A 342 29.21 20.25 -20.19
N PRO A 343 30.49 20.43 -20.60
CA PRO A 343 31.33 21.54 -20.14
C PRO A 343 31.08 22.87 -20.90
N HIS A 344 29.92 23.05 -21.52
CA HIS A 344 29.59 24.19 -22.38
C HIS A 344 28.41 24.98 -21.81
N ASP A 345 28.52 26.31 -21.78
CA ASP A 345 27.42 27.19 -21.40
C ASP A 345 26.31 27.17 -22.46
N ALA A 346 25.05 27.12 -22.03
CA ALA A 346 23.89 27.08 -22.92
C ALA A 346 23.40 28.49 -23.29
N THR A 347 23.25 28.77 -24.58
CA THR A 347 22.63 30.00 -25.11
C THR A 347 21.10 29.92 -25.19
N GLN A 348 20.57 28.70 -25.34
CA GLN A 348 19.14 28.38 -25.37
C GLN A 348 18.91 27.18 -24.44
N VAL A 349 17.90 27.24 -23.57
CA VAL A 349 17.60 26.25 -22.53
C VAL A 349 16.22 25.66 -22.75
N PHE A 350 16.17 24.33 -22.76
CA PHE A 350 14.94 23.53 -22.81
C PHE A 350 14.79 22.76 -21.51
N PHE A 351 13.59 22.76 -20.94
CA PHE A 351 13.25 21.91 -19.80
C PHE A 351 12.40 20.73 -20.26
N MET A 352 12.70 19.51 -19.77
CA MET A 352 11.90 18.31 -20.02
C MET A 352 11.53 17.65 -18.70
N GLY A 353 10.23 17.64 -18.38
CA GLY A 353 9.68 17.07 -17.16
C GLY A 353 8.92 15.78 -17.42
N ILE A 354 9.30 14.70 -16.73
CA ILE A 354 8.68 13.37 -16.84
C ILE A 354 8.06 13.01 -15.48
N GLY A 355 6.76 12.68 -15.45
CA GLY A 355 6.06 12.31 -14.22
C GLY A 355 6.03 13.44 -13.19
N ASP A 356 6.55 13.19 -11.98
CA ASP A 356 6.68 14.19 -10.92
C ASP A 356 7.61 15.37 -11.27
N ALA A 357 8.59 15.15 -12.15
CA ALA A 357 9.55 16.19 -12.52
C ALA A 357 8.86 17.36 -13.27
N TYR A 358 7.76 17.10 -13.98
CA TYR A 358 6.93 18.17 -14.57
C TYR A 358 6.38 19.12 -13.51
N ALA A 359 5.83 18.62 -12.40
CA ALA A 359 5.33 19.45 -11.32
C ALA A 359 6.45 20.30 -10.67
N GLY A 360 7.65 19.72 -10.49
CA GLY A 360 8.82 20.45 -10.00
C GLY A 360 9.27 21.59 -10.93
N LEU A 361 9.15 21.41 -12.25
CA LEU A 361 9.48 22.44 -13.23
C LEU A 361 8.41 23.54 -13.32
N VAL A 362 7.13 23.22 -13.13
CA VAL A 362 6.05 24.22 -13.02
C VAL A 362 6.20 25.06 -11.74
N ASP A 363 6.61 24.48 -10.62
CA ASP A 363 6.93 25.22 -9.39
C ASP A 363 8.17 26.11 -9.56
N LEU A 364 9.24 25.60 -10.20
CA LEU A 364 10.43 26.38 -10.56
C LEU A 364 10.05 27.62 -11.40
N LEU A 365 9.31 27.43 -12.48
CA LEU A 365 8.87 28.52 -13.36
C LEU A 365 7.82 29.44 -12.72
N SER A 366 7.07 28.98 -11.71
CA SER A 366 6.18 29.85 -10.93
C SER A 366 6.99 30.82 -10.05
N ASN A 367 7.99 30.30 -9.34
CA ASN A 367 8.71 31.04 -8.30
C ASN A 367 9.92 31.86 -8.80
N TYR A 368 10.50 31.50 -9.94
CA TYR A 368 11.64 32.20 -10.53
C TYR A 368 11.27 32.82 -11.87
N GLU A 369 11.62 34.09 -12.09
CA GLU A 369 11.62 34.68 -13.43
C GLU A 369 12.65 33.93 -14.29
N PRO A 370 12.25 33.33 -15.43
CA PRO A 370 13.23 32.87 -16.40
C PRO A 370 13.89 34.09 -17.03
N ASP A 371 15.22 34.17 -16.93
CA ASP A 371 16.00 34.96 -17.89
C ASP A 371 15.65 34.51 -19.32
N SER A 372 15.89 35.35 -20.33
CA SER A 372 15.48 35.14 -21.73
C SER A 372 16.23 34.02 -22.48
N VAL A 373 16.67 33.00 -21.75
CA VAL A 373 17.39 31.81 -22.18
C VAL A 373 16.45 30.60 -22.24
N VAL A 374 15.39 30.55 -21.44
CA VAL A 374 14.44 29.42 -21.40
C VAL A 374 13.46 29.52 -22.57
N GLU A 375 13.62 28.62 -23.55
CA GLU A 375 12.81 28.59 -24.77
C GLU A 375 11.50 27.80 -24.58
N CYS A 376 11.55 26.61 -23.97
CA CYS A 376 10.39 25.73 -23.90
C CYS A 376 10.41 24.76 -22.70
N LEU A 377 9.23 24.50 -22.14
CA LEU A 377 8.96 23.38 -21.23
C LEU A 377 8.22 22.25 -21.97
N ILE A 378 8.88 21.10 -22.07
CA ILE A 378 8.27 19.84 -22.51
C ILE A 378 7.84 19.06 -21.26
N GLY A 379 6.60 18.56 -21.23
CA GLY A 379 6.05 17.82 -20.08
C GLY A 379 5.38 16.52 -20.48
N PHE A 380 5.61 15.46 -19.70
CA PHE A 380 4.99 14.14 -19.86
C PHE A 380 4.24 13.76 -18.58
N VAL A 381 2.91 13.79 -18.63
CA VAL A 381 2.04 13.69 -17.46
C VAL A 381 1.20 12.40 -17.52
N ALA A 382 1.36 11.52 -16.52
CA ALA A 382 0.70 10.21 -16.45
C ALA A 382 -0.29 10.09 -15.29
N GLU A 383 0.20 10.20 -14.05
CA GLU A 383 -0.58 10.05 -12.81
C GLU A 383 -0.54 11.33 -11.94
N THR A 384 0.27 12.31 -12.34
CA THR A 384 0.54 13.55 -11.60
C THR A 384 -0.45 14.65 -11.97
N THR A 385 -0.92 15.43 -11.00
CA THR A 385 -1.90 16.49 -11.25
C THR A 385 -1.35 17.56 -12.18
N ILE A 386 -2.08 17.87 -13.26
CA ILE A 386 -1.76 19.00 -14.14
C ILE A 386 -1.91 20.30 -13.35
N GLN A 387 -0.80 20.97 -13.07
CA GLN A 387 -0.75 22.20 -12.30
C GLN A 387 -0.93 23.43 -13.19
N SER A 388 -1.57 24.47 -12.66
CA SER A 388 -1.64 25.80 -13.29
C SER A 388 -0.47 26.66 -12.80
N ILE A 389 0.37 27.15 -13.71
CA ILE A 389 1.39 28.16 -13.38
C ILE A 389 0.71 29.45 -12.88
N LYS A 390 1.22 30.04 -11.79
CA LYS A 390 0.73 31.31 -11.23
C LYS A 390 1.86 32.06 -10.53
N ARG A 391 2.08 33.33 -10.89
CA ARG A 391 3.02 34.24 -10.21
C ARG A 391 2.26 35.48 -9.71
N PRO A 392 2.28 35.82 -8.41
CA PRO A 392 1.45 36.91 -7.86
C PRO A 392 1.76 38.34 -8.36
N THR A 393 2.83 38.51 -9.14
CA THR A 393 3.37 39.81 -9.61
C THR A 393 3.45 39.90 -11.13
N ASP A 394 2.97 38.90 -11.86
CA ASP A 394 3.13 38.76 -13.31
C ASP A 394 1.90 38.07 -13.91
N ASP A 395 1.00 38.88 -14.48
CA ASP A 395 -0.20 38.42 -15.16
C ASP A 395 0.10 37.81 -16.55
N THR A 396 1.34 37.92 -17.04
CA THR A 396 1.75 37.45 -18.38
C THR A 396 2.33 36.03 -18.37
N ILE A 397 2.78 35.52 -17.21
CA ILE A 397 3.39 34.18 -17.09
C ILE A 397 2.52 33.06 -17.64
N ALA A 398 1.18 33.17 -17.53
CA ALA A 398 0.25 32.19 -18.08
C ALA A 398 0.18 32.21 -19.62
N LEU A 399 0.35 33.38 -20.24
CA LEU A 399 0.45 33.53 -21.70
C LEU A 399 1.80 33.02 -22.20
N TRP A 400 2.89 33.36 -21.50
CA TRP A 400 4.23 32.81 -21.80
C TRP A 400 4.20 31.28 -21.74
N TYR A 401 3.69 30.70 -20.65
CA TYR A 401 3.62 29.26 -20.46
C TYR A 401 2.78 28.55 -21.52
N HIS A 402 1.65 29.13 -21.95
CA HIS A 402 0.84 28.59 -23.03
C HIS A 402 1.58 28.62 -24.39
N ALA A 403 2.40 29.64 -24.65
CA ALA A 403 3.17 29.75 -25.89
C ALA A 403 4.47 28.93 -25.90
N HIS A 404 5.07 28.71 -24.72
CA HIS A 404 6.39 28.11 -24.54
C HIS A 404 6.32 26.76 -23.79
N SER A 405 5.23 26.00 -23.93
CA SER A 405 5.19 24.63 -23.41
C SER A 405 4.50 23.63 -24.34
N LYS A 406 4.97 22.38 -24.28
CA LYS A 406 4.42 21.22 -24.98
C LYS A 406 4.15 20.13 -23.96
N ILE A 407 2.93 20.09 -23.44
CA ILE A 407 2.52 19.12 -22.41
C ILE A 407 1.79 17.96 -23.07
N PHE A 408 2.43 16.80 -23.10
CA PHE A 408 1.84 15.53 -23.45
C PHE A 408 1.15 14.96 -22.19
N VAL A 409 -0.06 14.41 -22.36
CA VAL A 409 -0.89 13.87 -21.26
C VAL A 409 -1.39 12.49 -21.64
N LYS A 410 -1.22 11.53 -20.72
CA LYS A 410 -1.65 10.12 -20.85
C LYS A 410 -3.15 9.99 -21.18
N ASN A 411 -3.55 8.99 -21.98
CA ASN A 411 -4.94 8.81 -22.38
C ASN A 411 -5.84 8.29 -21.24
N SER A 412 -5.27 7.51 -20.31
CA SER A 412 -5.92 7.07 -19.08
C SER A 412 -5.91 8.13 -17.96
N HIS A 413 -5.45 9.36 -18.21
CA HIS A 413 -5.36 10.39 -17.16
C HIS A 413 -6.75 10.88 -16.72
N PHE A 414 -6.95 11.00 -15.41
CA PHE A 414 -8.19 11.45 -14.75
C PHE A 414 -8.65 12.89 -15.10
N VAL A 415 -7.94 13.60 -15.99
CA VAL A 415 -8.36 14.92 -16.49
C VAL A 415 -9.38 14.79 -17.61
N TRP A 416 -9.35 13.67 -18.34
CA TRP A 416 -10.31 13.34 -19.39
C TRP A 416 -11.61 12.78 -18.82
N ASP A 417 -11.51 11.93 -17.80
CA ASP A 417 -12.62 11.32 -17.07
C ASP A 417 -12.17 10.92 -15.65
N PRO A 418 -12.69 11.55 -14.58
CA PRO A 418 -12.38 11.19 -13.19
C PRO A 418 -12.88 9.80 -12.76
N SER A 419 -13.69 9.12 -13.59
CA SER A 419 -14.21 7.77 -13.35
C SER A 419 -13.51 6.67 -14.16
N ARG A 420 -12.56 7.02 -15.05
CA ARG A 420 -11.75 6.05 -15.79
C ARG A 420 -10.85 5.24 -14.84
N GLN A 421 -10.79 3.94 -15.09
CA GLN A 421 -9.80 3.06 -14.48
C GLN A 421 -8.44 3.19 -15.19
N LEU A 422 -7.38 2.75 -14.51
CA LEU A 422 -6.03 2.71 -15.07
C LEU A 422 -5.97 1.65 -16.19
N ASP A 423 -5.61 2.10 -17.38
CA ASP A 423 -5.23 1.21 -18.48
C ASP A 423 -3.79 0.69 -18.24
N LYS A 424 -3.55 -0.58 -18.55
CA LYS A 424 -2.27 -1.29 -18.36
C LYS A 424 -1.40 -1.27 -19.62
N GLU A 425 -1.97 -1.00 -20.80
CA GLU A 425 -1.18 -0.84 -22.04
C GLU A 425 -0.72 0.62 -22.24
N ASP A 426 -1.48 1.57 -21.73
CA ASP A 426 -1.09 2.99 -21.65
C ASP A 426 -0.06 3.17 -20.51
N THR A 427 1.22 3.40 -20.84
CA THR A 427 2.31 3.57 -19.87
C THR A 427 3.14 4.83 -20.16
N LEU A 428 3.81 5.37 -19.12
CA LEU A 428 4.67 6.56 -19.29
C LEU A 428 5.86 6.29 -20.21
N ASP A 429 6.39 5.07 -20.21
CA ASP A 429 7.48 4.66 -21.10
C ASP A 429 7.01 4.58 -22.56
N ALA A 430 5.89 3.91 -22.83
CA ALA A 430 5.30 3.86 -24.17
C ALA A 430 4.90 5.25 -24.70
N MET A 431 4.46 6.15 -23.82
CA MET A 431 4.15 7.54 -24.13
C MET A 431 5.40 8.36 -24.50
N LEU A 432 6.56 8.07 -23.89
CA LEU A 432 7.85 8.67 -24.24
C LEU A 432 8.37 8.15 -25.58
N GLU A 433 8.25 6.84 -25.83
CA GLU A 433 8.63 6.23 -27.12
C GLU A 433 7.76 6.78 -28.27
N ALA A 434 6.44 6.82 -28.10
CA ALA A 434 5.49 7.28 -29.12
C ALA A 434 5.67 8.74 -29.54
N HIS A 435 6.14 9.61 -28.65
CA HIS A 435 6.37 11.04 -28.90
C HIS A 435 7.86 11.42 -29.06
N MET A 436 8.76 10.44 -29.18
CA MET A 436 10.19 10.71 -29.38
C MET A 436 10.45 11.56 -30.63
N GLU A 437 9.82 11.22 -31.76
CA GLU A 437 9.96 11.97 -33.02
C GLU A 437 9.34 13.38 -32.92
N ASP A 438 8.18 13.52 -32.27
CA ASP A 438 7.54 14.82 -32.01
C ASP A 438 8.44 15.77 -31.20
N VAL A 439 9.10 15.24 -30.17
CA VAL A 439 10.02 16.00 -29.32
C VAL A 439 11.30 16.37 -30.07
N GLN A 440 11.92 15.43 -30.79
CA GLN A 440 13.11 15.72 -31.60
C GLN A 440 12.83 16.80 -32.65
N LYS A 441 11.67 16.72 -33.33
CA LYS A 441 11.23 17.72 -34.29
C LYS A 441 11.03 19.08 -33.63
N LEU A 442 10.30 19.15 -32.51
CA LEU A 442 10.05 20.40 -31.78
C LEU A 442 11.35 21.10 -31.38
N LEU A 443 12.34 20.35 -30.87
CA LEU A 443 13.65 20.89 -30.50
C LEU A 443 14.39 21.47 -31.71
N LEU A 444 14.41 20.75 -32.85
CA LEU A 444 15.05 21.23 -34.07
C LEU A 444 14.39 22.48 -34.66
N GLU A 445 13.04 22.52 -34.69
CA GLU A 445 12.27 23.70 -35.13
C GLU A 445 12.59 24.91 -34.23
N LYS A 446 12.58 24.72 -32.90
CA LYS A 446 12.87 25.77 -31.93
C LYS A 446 14.32 26.27 -31.92
N THR A 447 15.29 25.42 -32.25
CA THR A 447 16.69 25.83 -32.44
C THR A 447 16.88 26.60 -33.75
N ALA A 448 16.14 26.27 -34.81
CA ALA A 448 16.18 27.01 -36.08
C ALA A 448 15.57 28.41 -35.95
N GLU A 449 14.39 28.54 -35.33
CA GLU A 449 13.75 29.85 -35.06
C GLU A 449 14.68 30.80 -34.29
N TYR A 450 15.34 30.29 -33.25
CA TYR A 450 16.29 31.04 -32.42
C TYR A 450 17.57 31.45 -33.19
N ALA A 451 18.05 30.62 -34.11
CA ALA A 451 19.17 30.98 -34.97
C ALA A 451 18.79 32.12 -35.93
N GLU A 452 17.65 32.02 -36.62
CA GLU A 452 17.16 33.05 -37.55
C GLU A 452 16.94 34.40 -36.83
N MET A 453 16.34 34.39 -35.63
CA MET A 453 16.13 35.61 -34.84
C MET A 453 17.44 36.30 -34.44
N ASN A 454 18.47 35.53 -34.09
CA ASN A 454 19.78 36.10 -33.73
C ASN A 454 20.53 36.64 -34.95
N ASP A 455 20.58 35.90 -36.07
CA ASP A 455 21.20 36.36 -37.32
C ASP A 455 20.54 37.66 -37.81
N VAL A 456 19.21 37.74 -37.79
CA VAL A 456 18.48 38.96 -38.17
C VAL A 456 18.81 40.13 -37.24
N SER A 457 18.98 39.91 -35.94
CA SER A 457 19.40 40.99 -35.04
C SER A 457 20.81 41.51 -35.37
N SER A 458 21.76 40.62 -35.66
CA SER A 458 23.15 40.98 -35.99
C SER A 458 23.28 41.86 -37.24
N LEU A 459 22.38 41.67 -38.21
CA LEU A 459 22.34 42.44 -39.47
C LEU A 459 21.80 43.87 -39.30
N THR A 460 21.22 44.23 -38.15
CA THR A 460 20.62 45.57 -37.95
C THR A 460 21.55 46.61 -37.34
N ASP A 461 22.64 46.21 -36.67
CA ASP A 461 23.60 47.15 -36.04
C ASP A 461 24.57 47.79 -37.07
N ASP A 462 24.81 47.14 -38.21
CA ASP A 462 25.83 47.55 -39.20
C ASP A 462 25.38 48.67 -40.17
N GLN A 463 24.19 49.28 -39.98
CA GLN A 463 23.63 50.30 -40.89
C GLN A 463 23.11 51.58 -40.20
N ILE A 464 23.98 52.30 -39.49
CA ILE A 464 23.70 53.69 -39.07
C ILE A 464 24.83 54.65 -39.52
N PRO A 465 24.60 55.50 -40.53
CA PRO A 465 25.54 56.56 -40.93
C PRO A 465 25.67 57.66 -39.86
N ALA A 466 26.90 58.10 -39.58
CA ALA A 466 27.16 59.07 -38.52
C ALA A 466 26.72 60.51 -38.85
N THR A 467 25.86 61.11 -38.03
CA THR A 467 25.52 62.54 -38.10
C THR A 467 25.40 63.23 -36.73
N GLY A 468 26.29 64.18 -36.46
CA GLY A 468 26.02 65.35 -35.59
C GLY A 468 26.10 65.16 -34.07
N PRO A 469 26.85 66.00 -33.33
CA PRO A 469 26.99 65.88 -31.88
C PRO A 469 25.92 66.69 -31.10
N LEU A 470 25.35 66.08 -30.06
CA LEU A 470 24.63 66.80 -29.00
C LEU A 470 25.31 66.57 -27.64
N ARG A 471 25.39 67.64 -26.84
CA ARG A 471 26.16 67.69 -25.58
C ARG A 471 25.42 67.03 -24.42
N SER A 472 26.13 66.24 -23.63
CA SER A 472 25.70 65.81 -22.30
C SER A 472 25.81 66.94 -21.26
N PRO A 473 24.79 67.15 -20.41
CA PRO A 473 24.93 67.86 -19.13
C PRO A 473 25.65 66.99 -18.07
N PRO A 474 26.26 67.60 -17.04
CA PRO A 474 27.12 66.88 -16.09
C PRO A 474 26.35 66.20 -14.93
N ALA A 475 26.97 65.16 -14.35
CA ALA A 475 26.44 64.44 -13.19
C ALA A 475 26.62 65.22 -11.86
N LEU A 476 25.66 65.04 -10.95
CA LEU A 476 25.78 65.46 -9.55
C LEU A 476 26.38 64.34 -8.69
N ALA A 477 27.64 64.51 -8.30
CA ALA A 477 28.21 63.89 -7.10
C ALA A 477 27.72 64.64 -5.84
N ARG A 478 27.93 64.26 -4.57
CA ARG A 478 28.77 63.27 -3.84
C ARG A 478 28.15 63.20 -2.40
N ALA A 479 28.47 62.33 -1.45
CA ALA A 479 29.41 61.21 -1.32
C ALA A 479 28.96 60.31 -0.14
N PHE A 480 29.53 59.10 -0.01
CA PHE A 480 30.08 58.66 1.29
C PHE A 480 31.38 57.88 1.06
N THR A 481 32.32 57.96 2.01
CA THR A 481 33.73 57.61 1.81
C THR A 481 34.18 56.35 2.57
N PRO A 482 35.06 55.52 1.98
CA PRO A 482 35.71 54.43 2.71
C PRO A 482 36.86 54.95 3.58
N ARG A 483 37.19 54.20 4.64
CA ARG A 483 38.47 54.34 5.38
C ARG A 483 39.36 53.13 5.09
N VAL A 484 40.56 53.39 4.60
CA VAL A 484 41.62 52.38 4.41
C VAL A 484 42.62 52.50 5.57
N ARG A 485 43.22 51.37 5.96
CA ARG A 485 44.50 51.33 6.68
C ARG A 485 45.34 50.19 6.09
N GLN A 486 46.59 50.46 5.75
CA GLN A 486 47.54 49.51 5.15
C GLN A 486 48.69 49.21 6.10
N GLU A 487 49.22 47.98 6.02
CA GLU A 487 50.64 47.55 6.05
C GLU A 487 50.61 46.00 6.00
N SER A 488 51.06 45.37 4.90
CA SER A 488 52.42 44.82 4.65
C SER A 488 52.65 43.47 5.37
N MET A 489 53.20 42.39 4.78
CA MET A 489 53.65 42.03 3.41
C MET A 489 53.00 40.65 3.03
N SER A 490 53.30 39.85 1.98
CA SER A 490 54.31 39.81 0.89
C SER A 490 53.80 38.88 -0.26
N ASP A 491 54.68 38.57 -1.24
CA ASP A 491 54.67 37.51 -2.27
C ASP A 491 53.79 36.24 -2.02
N ALA A 492 53.12 35.61 -2.99
CA ALA A 492 53.59 35.30 -4.36
C ALA A 492 52.45 34.92 -5.35
N LEU A 493 52.77 35.00 -6.66
CA LEU A 493 52.20 34.29 -7.84
C LEU A 493 50.66 34.14 -8.02
N LYS A 494 50.18 34.48 -9.23
CA LYS A 494 48.75 34.42 -9.63
C LYS A 494 48.46 33.23 -10.55
N SER A 495 47.25 32.69 -10.42
CA SER A 495 46.48 32.04 -11.49
C SER A 495 45.04 32.61 -11.51
N PRO A 496 44.29 32.51 -12.63
CA PRO A 496 42.95 33.10 -12.72
C PRO A 496 41.90 32.35 -11.90
N LYS A 497 40.88 33.06 -11.41
CA LYS A 497 39.74 32.48 -10.69
C LYS A 497 38.58 32.18 -11.64
N LEU A 498 37.90 31.06 -11.39
CA LEU A 498 36.57 30.77 -11.93
C LEU A 498 35.49 31.68 -11.29
N PRO A 499 34.33 31.87 -11.93
CA PRO A 499 33.19 32.61 -11.35
C PRO A 499 32.57 31.91 -10.13
N ALA A 500 31.72 32.62 -9.40
CA ALA A 500 31.09 32.13 -8.17
C ALA A 500 29.84 31.29 -8.46
N VAL A 501 29.71 30.15 -7.77
CA VAL A 501 28.57 29.23 -7.88
C VAL A 501 27.36 29.75 -7.09
N GLY A 502 26.17 29.68 -7.69
CA GLY A 502 24.91 30.07 -7.04
C GLY A 502 24.46 29.08 -5.96
N PHE A 503 23.87 29.59 -4.87
CA PHE A 503 23.30 28.78 -3.80
C PHE A 503 21.81 28.52 -4.04
N PHE A 504 21.41 27.26 -4.13
CA PHE A 504 20.02 26.84 -4.01
C PHE A 504 19.76 26.24 -2.61
N SER A 505 18.65 26.64 -2.00
CA SER A 505 18.21 26.13 -0.69
C SER A 505 16.77 25.62 -0.78
N VAL A 506 16.54 24.40 -0.29
CA VAL A 506 15.19 23.82 -0.21
C VAL A 506 14.59 24.17 1.15
N PRO A 507 13.43 24.86 1.23
CA PRO A 507 12.83 25.23 2.51
C PRO A 507 12.46 24.01 3.36
N SER A 508 12.91 23.99 4.61
CA SER A 508 12.39 23.08 5.62
C SER A 508 11.08 23.62 6.16
N HIS A 509 9.93 23.20 5.60
CA HIS A 509 8.66 22.93 6.31
C HIS A 509 7.52 22.65 5.31
N SER A 510 6.84 21.50 5.44
CA SER A 510 5.59 21.21 4.74
C SER A 510 4.42 21.95 5.42
N PRO A 511 3.62 22.77 4.72
CA PRO A 511 2.40 23.34 5.29
C PRO A 511 1.35 22.25 5.51
N ARG A 512 0.92 22.02 6.76
CA ARG A 512 -0.28 21.21 7.02
C ARG A 512 -1.52 22.00 6.58
N SER A 513 -2.37 21.40 5.77
CA SER A 513 -3.62 22.01 5.30
C SER A 513 -4.57 22.35 6.46
N PRO A 514 -5.10 23.58 6.56
CA PRO A 514 -6.16 23.89 7.50
C PRO A 514 -7.47 23.22 7.05
N ARG A 515 -7.99 22.24 7.81
CA ARG A 515 -9.34 21.71 7.59
C ARG A 515 -10.37 22.79 7.91
N SER A 516 -11.18 23.18 6.93
CA SER A 516 -12.32 24.08 7.15
C SER A 516 -13.53 23.30 7.69
N PRO A 517 -14.27 23.83 8.69
CA PRO A 517 -15.47 23.17 9.19
C PRO A 517 -16.69 23.49 8.32
N LEU A 518 -17.25 22.47 7.67
CA LEU A 518 -18.52 22.58 6.94
C LEU A 518 -19.67 22.89 7.92
N LYS A 519 -20.27 24.07 7.79
CA LYS A 519 -21.52 24.42 8.50
C LYS A 519 -22.66 23.56 7.95
N ARG A 520 -23.35 22.82 8.83
CA ARG A 520 -24.66 22.22 8.49
C ARG A 520 -25.68 23.33 8.26
N GLY A 521 -26.21 23.43 7.05
CA GLY A 521 -27.46 24.15 6.79
C GLY A 521 -28.62 23.33 7.35
N ALA A 522 -29.53 23.96 8.10
CA ALA A 522 -30.76 23.33 8.52
C ALA A 522 -31.83 23.50 7.44
N ILE A 523 -32.47 22.40 7.05
CA ILE A 523 -33.74 22.43 6.33
C ILE A 523 -34.77 21.78 7.26
N ARG A 524 -35.89 22.48 7.47
CA ARG A 524 -37.15 21.92 7.95
C ARG A 524 -38.05 21.77 6.73
N GLU A 525 -38.58 20.59 6.46
CA GLU A 525 -39.90 20.13 6.91
C GLU A 525 -40.03 18.61 6.65
#